data_AF-A0A747UDX2-F1
#
_entry.id   AF-A0A747UDX2-F1
#
_cell.length_a   1.000
_cell.length_b   1.000
_cell.length_c   1.000
_cell.angle_alpha   90.00
_cell.angle_beta   90.00
_cell.angle_gamma   90.00
#
_symmetry.space_group_name_H-M   'P 1'
#
loop_
_entity.id
_entity.type
_entity.pdbx_description
1 polymer ?
#
loop_
_entity_poly.entity_id
_entity_poly.type
_entity_poly.pdbx_seq_one_letter_code
_entity_poly.pdbx_strand_id
1 'polypeptide(L)'
;MASANTPGWWRVSVSNSDSVADFPTYPDGSKLYSYGYMFVEKIGEVWFQHYYAHMGANAKRQDWGTVPNTSRPWIIDYNTANKPTAGDVGALPITGGRVNGPLGIGTDNALGGNSIVLGDNDTGIKQNGDGVLDIYANSAHVLRFISSLVECMTNLKVNGNAVATGEVQAGNGSSRMVNNGDIFGSVWNGWLSTHLNNNLVADVQLGAGTSVSTWDKAGSWPNTPGYVVTSVWKDAEGVNIDGVAYAPLQKRLGAQWYTVQGGTP
;
A
#
# COMPACT_ATOMS: atom_id res chain seq x y z
N MET A 1 55.11 28.28 -7.99
CA MET A 1 55.14 28.51 -9.45
C MET A 1 55.02 30.00 -9.83
N ALA A 2 54.55 30.86 -8.92
CA ALA A 2 54.45 32.32 -9.12
C ALA A 2 55.78 33.02 -9.42
N SER A 3 56.92 32.41 -9.08
CA SER A 3 58.25 32.94 -9.39
C SER A 3 58.56 33.02 -10.89
N ALA A 4 57.84 32.25 -11.73
CA ALA A 4 57.88 32.41 -13.18
C ALA A 4 57.00 33.61 -13.58
N ASN A 5 57.60 34.80 -13.56
CA ASN A 5 56.91 36.08 -13.65
C ASN A 5 57.16 36.85 -14.95
N THR A 6 57.91 36.28 -15.89
CA THR A 6 58.07 36.86 -17.24
C THR A 6 57.22 36.11 -18.27
N PRO A 7 56.62 36.83 -19.25
CA PRO A 7 55.83 36.19 -20.30
C PRO A 7 56.63 35.17 -21.13
N GLY A 8 55.95 34.13 -21.60
CA GLY A 8 56.50 33.12 -22.50
C GLY A 8 56.21 31.69 -22.07
N TRP A 9 56.85 30.76 -22.77
CA TRP A 9 56.78 29.32 -22.48
C TRP A 9 57.99 28.89 -21.66
N TRP A 10 57.70 28.18 -20.57
CA TRP A 10 58.67 27.69 -19.60
C TRP A 10 58.63 26.17 -19.56
N ARG A 11 59.80 25.54 -19.54
CA ARG A 11 59.89 24.13 -19.14
C ARG A 11 59.87 24.04 -17.62
N VAL A 12 59.02 23.18 -17.09
CA VAL A 12 58.94 22.89 -15.66
C VAL A 12 59.55 21.51 -15.43
N SER A 13 60.52 21.42 -14.53
CA SER A 13 61.18 20.18 -14.17
C SER A 13 61.60 20.26 -12.71
N VAL A 14 60.70 19.90 -11.80
CA VAL A 14 60.93 19.94 -10.35
C VAL A 14 61.10 18.50 -9.84
N SER A 15 62.22 18.18 -9.20
CA SER A 15 62.50 16.81 -8.73
C SER A 15 61.53 16.31 -7.65
N ASN A 16 60.98 17.22 -6.84
CA ASN A 16 59.92 16.93 -5.88
C ASN A 16 58.94 18.12 -5.85
N SER A 17 57.71 17.94 -6.35
CA SER A 17 56.69 19.01 -6.37
C SER A 17 56.33 19.54 -4.98
N ASP A 18 56.47 18.73 -3.93
CA ASP A 18 56.21 19.17 -2.55
C ASP A 18 57.21 20.22 -2.05
N SER A 19 58.40 20.30 -2.68
CA SER A 19 59.37 21.37 -2.41
C SER A 19 58.93 22.74 -2.93
N VAL A 20 57.90 22.80 -3.79
CA VAL A 20 57.34 24.02 -4.34
C VAL A 20 55.95 24.25 -3.73
N ALA A 21 55.88 25.10 -2.71
CA ALA A 21 54.64 25.38 -1.96
C ALA A 21 53.45 25.71 -2.90
N ASP A 22 53.70 26.56 -3.89
CA ASP A 22 52.73 27.02 -4.89
C ASP A 22 52.71 26.15 -6.16
N PHE A 23 52.84 24.83 -6.03
CA PHE A 23 52.64 23.89 -7.14
C PHE A 23 51.14 23.54 -7.27
N PRO A 24 50.59 23.42 -8.49
CA PRO A 24 49.20 22.99 -8.70
C PRO A 24 48.86 21.70 -7.95
N THR A 25 47.69 21.66 -7.32
CA THR A 25 47.28 20.61 -6.39
C THR A 25 45.88 20.13 -6.73
N TYR A 26 45.69 18.81 -6.89
CA TYR A 26 44.37 18.20 -7.02
C TYR A 26 43.50 18.48 -5.78
N PRO A 27 42.17 18.33 -5.88
CA PRO A 27 41.28 18.54 -4.73
C PRO A 27 41.61 17.68 -3.50
N ASP A 28 42.25 16.52 -3.69
CA ASP A 28 42.69 15.62 -2.62
C ASP A 28 44.00 16.03 -1.93
N GLY A 29 44.63 17.13 -2.36
CA GLY A 29 45.89 17.64 -1.81
C GLY A 29 47.14 17.12 -2.52
N SER A 30 47.03 16.17 -3.46
CA SER A 30 48.19 15.68 -4.22
C SER A 30 48.64 16.68 -5.27
N LYS A 31 49.95 16.87 -5.44
CA LYS A 31 50.50 17.79 -6.46
C LYS A 31 50.40 17.18 -7.86
N LEU A 32 50.21 18.04 -8.87
CA LEU A 32 50.34 17.61 -10.26
C LEU A 32 51.74 17.08 -10.54
N TYR A 33 51.86 16.23 -11.57
CA TYR A 33 53.16 15.73 -12.03
C TYR A 33 54.10 16.90 -12.34
N SER A 34 55.32 16.84 -11.81
CA SER A 34 56.22 17.98 -11.66
C SER A 34 57.10 18.28 -12.88
N TYR A 35 56.79 17.62 -14.00
CA TYR A 35 57.42 17.80 -15.31
C TYR A 35 56.37 18.22 -16.34
N GLY A 36 56.67 19.25 -17.14
CA GLY A 36 55.73 19.78 -18.12
C GLY A 36 56.13 21.12 -18.71
N TYR A 37 55.14 21.85 -19.20
CA TYR A 37 55.29 23.19 -19.76
C TYR A 37 54.38 24.17 -19.04
N MET A 38 54.83 25.40 -18.84
CA MET A 38 54.00 26.48 -18.33
C MET A 38 54.02 27.65 -19.29
N PHE A 39 52.86 28.12 -19.66
CA PHE A 39 52.68 29.39 -20.35
C PHE A 39 52.41 30.49 -19.32
N VAL A 40 53.13 31.59 -19.44
CA VAL A 40 52.92 32.81 -18.64
C VAL A 40 52.61 33.94 -19.60
N GLU A 41 51.56 34.68 -19.33
CA GLU A 41 51.18 35.85 -20.10
C GLU A 41 50.95 37.04 -19.18
N LYS A 42 51.34 38.23 -19.66
CA LYS A 42 51.11 39.50 -18.96
C LYS A 42 50.62 40.52 -19.98
N ILE A 43 49.42 41.05 -19.77
CA ILE A 43 48.80 42.07 -20.61
C ILE A 43 48.31 43.19 -19.69
N GLY A 44 48.96 44.35 -19.75
CA GLY A 44 48.66 45.47 -18.83
C GLY A 44 48.78 45.05 -17.37
N GLU A 45 47.67 45.16 -16.63
CA GLU A 45 47.55 44.77 -15.21
C GLU A 45 46.95 43.38 -15.00
N VAL A 46 46.94 42.53 -16.04
CA VAL A 46 46.48 41.14 -15.94
C VAL A 46 47.66 40.21 -16.16
N TRP A 47 47.73 39.17 -15.35
CA TRP A 47 48.65 38.05 -15.58
C TRP A 47 47.88 36.72 -15.60
N PHE A 48 48.37 35.80 -16.41
CA PHE A 48 47.81 34.46 -16.58
C PHE A 48 48.94 33.43 -16.53
N GLN A 49 48.70 32.32 -15.84
CA GLN A 49 49.58 31.16 -15.87
C GLN A 49 48.77 29.91 -16.22
N HIS A 50 49.29 29.10 -17.14
CA HIS A 50 48.72 27.82 -17.55
C HIS A 50 49.82 26.75 -17.53
N TYR A 51 49.66 25.76 -16.67
CA TYR A 51 50.55 24.63 -16.55
C TYR A 51 49.97 23.39 -17.23
N TYR A 52 50.74 22.84 -18.16
CA TYR A 52 50.51 21.58 -18.87
C TYR A 52 51.44 20.52 -18.27
N ALA A 53 50.93 19.69 -17.38
CA ALA A 53 51.69 18.56 -16.85
C ALA A 53 51.90 17.52 -17.95
N HIS A 54 53.07 16.89 -17.99
CA HIS A 54 53.40 15.85 -18.99
C HIS A 54 52.49 14.61 -18.92
N MET A 55 51.74 14.45 -17.83
CA MET A 55 50.72 13.41 -17.67
C MET A 55 49.31 13.85 -18.09
N GLY A 56 49.18 14.99 -18.78
CA GLY A 56 47.93 15.46 -19.40
C GLY A 56 47.04 16.32 -18.51
N ALA A 57 47.38 16.51 -17.23
CA ALA A 57 46.67 17.43 -16.34
C ALA A 57 46.97 18.89 -16.69
N ASN A 58 45.94 19.73 -16.72
CA ASN A 58 46.06 21.15 -16.98
C ASN A 58 45.61 21.94 -15.75
N ALA A 59 46.42 22.91 -15.33
CA ALA A 59 46.10 23.82 -14.25
C ALA A 59 46.26 25.26 -14.72
N LYS A 60 45.34 26.14 -14.34
CA LYS A 60 45.39 27.55 -14.72
C LYS A 60 44.99 28.46 -13.58
N ARG A 61 45.49 29.69 -13.63
CA ARG A 61 45.06 30.78 -12.75
C ARG A 61 45.36 32.13 -13.41
N GLN A 62 44.61 33.14 -12.99
CA GLN A 62 44.69 34.50 -13.47
C GLN A 62 44.34 35.45 -12.34
N ASP A 63 44.97 36.61 -12.28
CA ASP A 63 44.49 37.70 -11.43
C ASP A 63 44.77 39.08 -12.05
N TRP A 64 44.12 40.10 -11.47
CA TRP A 64 44.44 41.50 -11.73
C TRP A 64 45.62 41.91 -10.85
N GLY A 65 46.82 41.89 -11.43
CA GLY A 65 48.06 42.27 -10.77
C GLY A 65 49.18 42.52 -11.78
N THR A 66 50.18 43.30 -11.37
CA THR A 66 51.31 43.61 -12.25
C THR A 66 52.32 42.47 -12.38
N VAL A 67 52.25 41.44 -11.54
CA VAL A 67 53.08 40.23 -11.61
C VAL A 67 52.32 39.00 -11.11
N PRO A 68 52.65 37.79 -11.64
CA PRO A 68 52.18 36.53 -11.07
C PRO A 68 52.42 36.43 -9.57
N ASN A 69 51.40 35.99 -8.86
CA ASN A 69 51.41 35.83 -7.42
C ASN A 69 50.45 34.68 -7.02
N THR A 70 50.26 34.45 -5.72
CA THR A 70 49.50 33.32 -5.18
C THR A 70 48.14 33.71 -4.58
N SER A 71 47.65 34.93 -4.84
CA SER A 71 46.33 35.39 -4.38
C SER A 71 45.19 34.51 -4.91
N ARG A 72 45.38 33.94 -6.10
CA ARG A 72 44.45 33.04 -6.75
C ARG A 72 45.00 31.61 -6.76
N PRO A 73 44.22 30.63 -6.27
CA PRO A 73 44.62 29.24 -6.33
C PRO A 73 44.64 28.76 -7.79
N TRP A 74 45.37 27.68 -8.02
CA TRP A 74 45.31 26.96 -9.29
C TRP A 74 43.96 26.25 -9.42
N ILE A 75 43.34 26.35 -10.60
CA ILE A 75 42.17 25.57 -10.99
C ILE A 75 42.64 24.47 -11.94
N ILE A 76 42.29 23.22 -11.63
CA ILE A 76 42.64 22.06 -12.45
C ILE A 76 41.42 21.63 -13.25
N ASP A 77 41.61 21.38 -14.53
CA ASP A 77 40.54 20.93 -15.42
C ASP A 77 40.14 19.48 -15.11
N TYR A 78 38.83 19.21 -15.14
CA TYR A 78 38.33 17.84 -15.10
C TYR A 78 38.77 17.05 -16.32
N ASN A 79 39.13 15.79 -16.11
CA ASN A 79 39.62 14.88 -17.14
C ASN A 79 39.38 13.41 -16.72
N THR A 80 39.90 12.46 -17.49
CA THR A 80 39.70 11.02 -17.22
C THR A 80 40.30 10.53 -15.91
N ALA A 81 41.37 11.16 -15.41
CA ALA A 81 42.01 10.86 -14.13
C ALA A 81 41.47 11.74 -12.97
N ASN A 82 40.99 12.94 -13.26
CA ASN A 82 40.36 13.86 -12.31
C ASN A 82 38.90 14.12 -12.72
N LYS A 83 38.01 13.15 -12.45
CA LYS A 83 36.58 13.28 -12.76
C LYS A 83 35.86 14.01 -11.63
N PRO A 84 34.82 14.82 -11.92
CA PRO A 84 33.94 15.29 -10.87
C PRO A 84 33.25 14.11 -10.18
N THR A 85 33.03 14.23 -8.89
CA THR A 85 32.12 13.36 -8.13
C THR A 85 30.67 13.78 -8.34
N ALA A 86 29.72 12.93 -7.96
CA ALA A 86 28.30 13.31 -7.97
C ALA A 86 28.03 14.55 -7.09
N GLY A 87 28.75 14.67 -5.97
CA GLY A 87 28.66 15.84 -5.10
C GLY A 87 29.14 17.13 -5.77
N ASP A 88 30.22 17.07 -6.55
CA ASP A 88 30.78 18.23 -7.25
C ASP A 88 29.84 18.83 -8.30
N VAL A 89 28.90 18.02 -8.82
CA VAL A 89 27.94 18.44 -9.86
C VAL A 89 26.49 18.42 -9.38
N GLY A 90 26.23 18.18 -8.11
CA GLY A 90 24.87 18.11 -7.56
C GLY A 90 24.02 16.94 -8.10
N ALA A 91 24.66 15.86 -8.55
CA ALA A 91 23.99 14.65 -9.01
C ALA A 91 23.68 13.69 -7.84
N LEU A 92 22.68 12.82 -8.02
CA LEU A 92 22.43 11.71 -7.10
C LEU A 92 23.52 10.64 -7.29
N PRO A 93 24.23 10.20 -6.23
CA PRO A 93 25.25 9.17 -6.35
C PRO A 93 24.67 7.81 -6.78
N ILE A 94 25.47 7.01 -7.51
CA ILE A 94 25.09 5.66 -7.93
C ILE A 94 24.87 4.69 -6.76
N THR A 95 25.45 4.99 -5.60
CA THR A 95 25.25 4.26 -4.35
C THR A 95 23.92 4.62 -3.67
N GLY A 96 23.11 5.46 -4.31
CA GLY A 96 21.91 6.05 -3.74
C GLY A 96 22.23 7.31 -2.91
N GLY A 97 21.18 7.87 -2.33
CA GLY A 97 21.26 9.09 -1.53
C GLY A 97 19.86 9.62 -1.21
N ARG A 98 19.81 10.79 -0.58
CA ARG A 98 18.56 11.50 -0.30
C ARG A 98 18.27 12.48 -1.44
N VAL A 99 17.09 12.35 -2.04
CA VAL A 99 16.51 13.40 -2.88
C VAL A 99 15.71 14.33 -1.96
N ASN A 100 16.07 15.61 -1.95
CA ASN A 100 15.32 16.62 -1.22
C ASN A 100 14.32 17.28 -2.18
N GLY A 101 13.03 17.14 -1.87
CA GLY A 101 11.95 17.69 -2.68
C GLY A 101 11.19 16.64 -3.50
N PRO A 102 10.18 17.08 -4.25
CA PRO A 102 9.33 16.19 -5.03
C PRO A 102 10.06 15.68 -6.27
N LEU A 103 9.80 14.42 -6.64
CA LEU A 103 10.31 13.80 -7.86
C LEU A 103 9.18 13.64 -8.88
N GLY A 104 9.40 14.04 -10.12
CA GLY A 104 8.47 13.79 -11.22
C GLY A 104 9.10 12.87 -12.27
N ILE A 105 8.34 11.91 -12.77
CA ILE A 105 8.76 10.97 -13.82
C ILE A 105 7.97 11.28 -15.09
N GLY A 106 8.64 11.86 -16.08
CA GLY A 106 8.02 12.27 -17.35
C GLY A 106 7.18 13.55 -17.26
N THR A 107 7.26 14.29 -16.15
CA THR A 107 6.41 15.44 -15.82
C THR A 107 6.99 16.19 -14.63
N ASP A 108 6.58 17.44 -14.43
CA ASP A 108 6.81 18.17 -13.17
C ASP A 108 5.91 17.61 -12.07
N ASN A 109 6.32 17.74 -10.82
CA ASN A 109 5.53 17.27 -9.68
C ASN A 109 4.73 18.41 -9.03
N ALA A 110 3.41 18.33 -9.13
CA ALA A 110 2.47 19.26 -8.50
C ALA A 110 1.88 18.74 -7.17
N LEU A 111 2.09 17.46 -6.82
CA LEU A 111 1.76 16.95 -5.48
C LEU A 111 2.61 17.62 -4.39
N GLY A 112 3.85 18.00 -4.70
CA GLY A 112 4.77 18.68 -3.80
C GLY A 112 5.23 17.85 -2.59
N GLY A 113 6.05 18.44 -1.72
CA GLY A 113 6.60 17.76 -0.54
C GLY A 113 7.39 16.50 -0.88
N ASN A 114 7.32 15.48 -0.01
CA ASN A 114 7.95 14.17 -0.21
C ASN A 114 7.03 13.29 -1.08
N SER A 115 7.12 13.43 -2.40
CA SER A 115 6.26 12.70 -3.33
C SER A 115 6.96 12.30 -4.62
N ILE A 116 6.36 11.33 -5.31
CA ILE A 116 6.72 10.90 -6.67
C ILE A 116 5.46 10.96 -7.52
N VAL A 117 5.50 11.62 -8.68
CA VAL A 117 4.41 11.59 -9.69
C VAL A 117 4.86 10.90 -10.97
N LEU A 118 3.89 10.33 -11.71
CA LEU A 118 4.14 9.45 -12.85
C LEU A 118 3.26 9.84 -14.05
N GLY A 119 3.87 10.28 -15.15
CA GLY A 119 3.18 10.53 -16.43
C GLY A 119 2.36 11.83 -16.50
N ASP A 120 1.82 12.30 -15.39
CA ASP A 120 1.20 13.61 -15.20
C ASP A 120 1.67 14.25 -13.88
N ASN A 121 1.28 15.49 -13.62
CA ASN A 121 1.81 16.23 -12.48
C ASN A 121 1.09 15.98 -11.14
N ASP A 122 0.04 15.16 -11.11
CA ASP A 122 -0.85 15.02 -9.94
C ASP A 122 -1.35 13.58 -9.67
N THR A 123 -0.78 12.59 -10.36
CA THR A 123 -0.94 11.15 -10.09
C THR A 123 0.37 10.57 -9.56
N GLY A 124 0.33 9.93 -8.39
CA GLY A 124 1.54 9.48 -7.72
C GLY A 124 1.38 8.97 -6.29
N ILE A 125 2.49 8.96 -5.55
CA ILE A 125 2.55 8.63 -4.12
C ILE A 125 3.11 9.82 -3.33
N LYS A 126 2.58 10.08 -2.14
CA LYS A 126 3.00 11.20 -1.29
C LYS A 126 3.00 10.78 0.18
N GLN A 127 4.08 11.12 0.88
CA GLN A 127 4.11 11.04 2.33
C GLN A 127 3.42 12.27 2.93
N ASN A 128 2.35 12.06 3.69
CA ASN A 128 1.57 13.11 4.35
C ASN A 128 1.77 13.17 5.87
N GLY A 129 2.77 12.46 6.37
CA GLY A 129 3.15 12.41 7.78
C GLY A 129 4.05 11.23 8.06
N ASP A 130 4.60 11.17 9.27
CA ASP A 130 5.29 9.97 9.72
C ASP A 130 4.31 8.77 9.74
N GLY A 131 4.70 7.68 9.10
CA GLY A 131 3.85 6.49 8.93
C GLY A 131 2.60 6.66 8.04
N VAL A 132 2.44 7.77 7.32
CA VAL A 132 1.28 8.04 6.44
C VAL A 132 1.71 8.15 4.98
N LEU A 133 1.42 7.11 4.19
CA LEU A 133 1.68 7.07 2.75
C LEU A 133 0.37 7.06 1.97
N ASP A 134 0.18 8.09 1.14
CA ASP A 134 -1.04 8.30 0.37
C ASP A 134 -0.76 8.08 -1.13
N ILE A 135 -1.73 7.49 -1.84
CA ILE A 135 -1.78 7.35 -3.30
C ILE A 135 -2.76 8.39 -3.85
N TYR A 136 -2.31 9.12 -4.88
CA TYR A 136 -3.10 10.11 -5.61
C TYR A 136 -3.28 9.71 -7.07
N ALA A 137 -4.44 10.03 -7.63
CA ALA A 137 -4.72 9.94 -9.06
C ALA A 137 -5.50 11.17 -9.51
N ASN A 138 -4.96 11.93 -10.45
CA ASN A 138 -5.56 13.16 -10.98
C ASN A 138 -6.02 14.09 -9.83
N SER A 139 -5.08 14.43 -8.93
CA SER A 139 -5.29 15.23 -7.72
C SER A 139 -6.19 14.62 -6.64
N ALA A 140 -6.82 13.46 -6.86
CA ALA A 140 -7.67 12.80 -5.87
C ALA A 140 -6.86 11.86 -4.99
N HIS A 141 -7.01 11.98 -3.66
CA HIS A 141 -6.48 10.99 -2.70
C HIS A 141 -7.35 9.73 -2.76
N VAL A 142 -6.79 8.59 -3.19
CA VAL A 142 -7.55 7.35 -3.43
C VAL A 142 -7.30 6.26 -2.39
N LEU A 143 -6.08 6.15 -1.87
CA LEU A 143 -5.68 5.13 -0.92
C LEU A 143 -4.67 5.68 0.10
N ARG A 144 -4.80 5.29 1.37
CA ARG A 144 -3.82 5.59 2.42
C ARG A 144 -3.35 4.32 3.11
N PHE A 145 -2.04 4.21 3.32
CA PHE A 145 -1.41 3.19 4.16
C PHE A 145 -0.98 3.84 5.47
N ILE A 146 -1.49 3.30 6.58
CA ILE A 146 -1.06 3.63 7.95
C ILE A 146 -0.74 2.35 8.71
N SER A 147 -0.17 2.49 9.91
CA SER A 147 0.28 1.33 10.71
C SER A 147 -0.85 0.37 11.11
N SER A 148 -2.09 0.84 11.19
CA SER A 148 -3.23 0.06 11.66
C SER A 148 -4.08 -0.56 10.56
N LEU A 149 -4.21 0.09 9.41
CA LEU A 149 -5.09 -0.32 8.32
C LEU A 149 -4.75 0.39 7.01
N VAL A 150 -5.44 -0.02 5.93
CA VAL A 150 -5.46 0.70 4.65
C VAL A 150 -6.82 1.39 4.51
N GLU A 151 -6.81 2.69 4.27
CA GLU A 151 -8.03 3.47 4.00
C GLU A 151 -8.22 3.58 2.49
N CYS A 152 -9.41 3.25 2.00
CA CYS A 152 -9.81 3.51 0.62
C CYS A 152 -10.80 4.67 0.62
N MET A 153 -10.45 5.77 -0.05
CA MET A 153 -11.26 7.00 -0.08
C MET A 153 -12.27 7.00 -1.24
N THR A 154 -12.14 6.02 -2.14
CA THR A 154 -13.00 5.81 -3.31
C THR A 154 -13.52 4.39 -3.32
N ASN A 155 -14.28 4.01 -4.35
CA ASN A 155 -14.80 2.65 -4.47
C ASN A 155 -13.65 1.66 -4.73
N LEU A 156 -13.52 0.64 -3.87
CA LEU A 156 -12.61 -0.48 -4.09
C LEU A 156 -13.28 -1.55 -4.96
N LYS A 157 -12.74 -1.78 -6.16
CA LYS A 157 -13.13 -2.91 -7.02
C LYS A 157 -12.06 -3.99 -6.96
N VAL A 158 -12.45 -5.21 -6.56
CA VAL A 158 -11.60 -6.40 -6.60
C VAL A 158 -12.06 -7.28 -7.76
N ASN A 159 -11.24 -7.41 -8.82
CA ASN A 159 -11.59 -8.25 -9.97
C ASN A 159 -11.44 -9.75 -9.68
N GLY A 160 -10.59 -10.11 -8.72
CA GLY A 160 -10.43 -11.48 -8.22
C GLY A 160 -11.18 -11.71 -6.91
N ASN A 161 -10.62 -12.56 -6.05
CA ASN A 161 -11.18 -12.83 -4.73
C ASN A 161 -10.62 -11.88 -3.68
N ALA A 162 -11.48 -11.43 -2.76
CA ALA A 162 -11.06 -10.84 -1.49
C ALA A 162 -11.06 -11.95 -0.42
N VAL A 163 -9.92 -12.17 0.22
CA VAL A 163 -9.77 -13.19 1.27
C VAL A 163 -9.62 -12.48 2.62
N ALA A 164 -10.56 -12.74 3.53
CA ALA A 164 -10.50 -12.25 4.91
C ALA A 164 -10.17 -13.43 5.84
N THR A 165 -9.16 -13.24 6.70
CA THR A 165 -8.85 -14.18 7.80
C THR A 165 -9.67 -13.90 9.05
N GLY A 166 -10.15 -12.66 9.19
CA GLY A 166 -11.13 -12.24 10.17
C GLY A 166 -12.53 -12.14 9.56
N GLU A 167 -13.17 -11.00 9.76
CA GLU A 167 -14.56 -10.78 9.34
C GLU A 167 -14.62 -9.75 8.21
N VAL A 168 -15.62 -9.87 7.34
CA VAL A 168 -15.97 -8.80 6.41
C VAL A 168 -17.02 -7.94 7.08
N GLN A 169 -16.68 -6.69 7.37
CA GLN A 169 -17.52 -5.77 8.13
C GLN A 169 -18.00 -4.59 7.29
N ALA A 170 -19.21 -4.11 7.56
CA ALA A 170 -19.78 -2.90 6.99
C ALA A 170 -20.55 -2.09 8.06
N GLY A 171 -20.76 -0.80 7.80
CA GLY A 171 -21.52 0.08 8.70
C GLY A 171 -20.92 0.16 10.11
N ASN A 172 -19.58 0.30 10.19
CA ASN A 172 -18.82 0.32 11.45
C ASN A 172 -19.06 -0.94 12.33
N GLY A 173 -19.08 -2.12 11.70
CA GLY A 173 -19.28 -3.40 12.39
C GLY A 173 -20.74 -3.81 12.61
N SER A 174 -21.71 -3.02 12.13
CA SER A 174 -23.14 -3.34 12.26
C SER A 174 -23.59 -4.54 11.42
N SER A 175 -22.94 -4.76 10.28
CA SER A 175 -23.12 -5.94 9.42
C SER A 175 -21.80 -6.67 9.29
N ARG A 176 -21.80 -7.98 9.56
CA ARG A 176 -20.58 -8.80 9.61
C ARG A 176 -20.81 -10.16 8.99
N MET A 177 -19.93 -10.58 8.09
CA MET A 177 -19.81 -11.97 7.64
C MET A 177 -18.61 -12.60 8.34
N VAL A 178 -18.82 -13.78 8.94
CA VAL A 178 -17.80 -14.46 9.75
C VAL A 178 -17.40 -15.82 9.16
N ASN A 179 -16.36 -16.43 9.72
CA ASN A 179 -15.68 -17.59 9.13
C ASN A 179 -16.52 -18.89 9.05
N ASN A 180 -17.62 -19.00 9.79
CA ASN A 180 -18.54 -20.13 9.71
C ASN A 180 -19.62 -19.96 8.61
N GLY A 181 -19.56 -18.87 7.84
CA GLY A 181 -20.53 -18.53 6.80
C GLY A 181 -21.80 -17.82 7.30
N ASP A 182 -21.92 -17.58 8.61
CA ASP A 182 -23.05 -16.85 9.18
C ASP A 182 -22.91 -15.34 8.97
N ILE A 183 -24.07 -14.66 9.04
CA ILE A 183 -24.20 -13.23 8.82
C ILE A 183 -24.85 -12.61 10.05
N PHE A 184 -24.16 -11.65 10.67
CA PHE A 184 -24.69 -10.85 11.75
C PHE A 184 -25.30 -9.56 11.23
N GLY A 185 -26.45 -9.15 11.75
CA GLY A 185 -27.04 -7.85 11.45
C GLY A 185 -28.24 -7.50 12.32
N SER A 186 -28.51 -6.20 12.43
CA SER A 186 -29.65 -5.65 13.20
C SER A 186 -31.00 -6.07 12.65
N VAL A 187 -31.12 -6.31 11.34
CA VAL A 187 -32.35 -6.82 10.70
C VAL A 187 -32.76 -8.19 11.28
N TRP A 188 -31.77 -9.00 11.67
CA TRP A 188 -31.99 -10.33 12.25
C TRP A 188 -32.11 -10.31 13.78
N ASN A 189 -31.83 -9.15 14.41
CA ASN A 189 -31.54 -9.04 15.84
C ASN A 189 -30.41 -9.98 16.30
N GLY A 190 -29.38 -10.16 15.47
CA GLY A 190 -28.25 -11.03 15.76
C GLY A 190 -27.80 -11.83 14.53
N TRP A 191 -27.59 -13.13 14.73
CA TRP A 191 -27.17 -14.07 13.69
C TRP A 191 -28.33 -14.53 12.81
N LEU A 192 -28.13 -14.51 11.49
CA LEU A 192 -29.12 -14.97 10.51
C LEU A 192 -29.53 -16.43 10.78
N SER A 193 -28.58 -17.30 11.10
CA SER A 193 -28.88 -18.70 11.45
C SER A 193 -29.88 -18.84 12.61
N THR A 194 -29.73 -18.02 13.65
CA THR A 194 -30.64 -18.00 14.82
C THR A 194 -32.00 -17.46 14.43
N HIS A 195 -32.04 -16.40 13.61
CA HIS A 195 -33.29 -15.85 13.09
C HIS A 195 -34.07 -16.89 12.28
N LEU A 196 -33.41 -17.60 11.36
CA LEU A 196 -34.06 -18.62 10.54
C LEU A 196 -34.58 -19.79 11.39
N ASN A 197 -33.77 -20.29 12.34
CA ASN A 197 -34.18 -21.38 13.22
C ASN A 197 -35.40 -21.02 14.07
N ASN A 198 -35.52 -19.77 14.52
CA ASN A 198 -36.62 -19.37 15.41
C ASN A 198 -37.90 -18.98 14.66
N ASN A 199 -37.79 -18.56 13.39
CA ASN A 199 -38.92 -17.97 12.67
C ASN A 199 -39.46 -18.84 11.52
N LEU A 200 -38.75 -19.91 11.14
CA LEU A 200 -39.19 -20.82 10.07
C LEU A 200 -39.52 -22.21 10.61
N VAL A 201 -40.45 -22.89 9.92
CA VAL A 201 -40.74 -24.31 10.18
C VAL A 201 -39.59 -25.14 9.62
N ALA A 202 -38.86 -25.82 10.50
CA ALA A 202 -37.72 -26.65 10.17
C ALA A 202 -38.10 -28.08 9.75
N ASP A 203 -39.28 -28.56 10.16
CA ASP A 203 -39.77 -29.91 9.86
C ASP A 203 -41.27 -30.05 10.15
N VAL A 204 -41.92 -31.06 9.58
CA VAL A 204 -43.33 -31.43 9.83
C VAL A 204 -43.45 -32.95 9.99
N GLN A 205 -44.15 -33.40 11.04
CA GLN A 205 -44.36 -34.81 11.30
C GLN A 205 -45.78 -35.11 11.81
N LEU A 206 -46.12 -36.40 11.85
CA LEU A 206 -47.16 -36.90 12.74
C LEU A 206 -46.52 -37.29 14.07
N GLY A 207 -47.02 -36.74 15.17
CA GLY A 207 -46.56 -37.07 16.52
C GLY A 207 -47.06 -38.44 16.99
N ALA A 208 -46.85 -38.74 18.28
CA ALA A 208 -47.33 -39.99 18.87
C ALA A 208 -48.86 -40.10 18.74
N GLY A 209 -49.32 -41.18 18.09
CA GLY A 209 -50.74 -41.45 17.88
C GLY A 209 -51.43 -41.97 19.13
N THR A 210 -52.76 -41.84 19.13
CA THR A 210 -53.66 -42.47 20.12
C THR A 210 -54.91 -43.00 19.40
N SER A 211 -55.80 -43.68 20.12
CA SER A 211 -57.00 -44.31 19.59
C SER A 211 -58.23 -44.01 20.43
N VAL A 212 -59.40 -43.99 19.77
CA VAL A 212 -60.70 -43.89 20.45
C VAL A 212 -61.68 -44.87 19.83
N SER A 213 -62.47 -45.53 20.68
CA SER A 213 -63.61 -46.36 20.24
C SER A 213 -64.78 -45.47 19.83
N THR A 214 -65.40 -45.78 18.71
CA THR A 214 -66.50 -44.98 18.11
C THR A 214 -67.86 -45.68 18.13
N TRP A 215 -67.91 -46.96 18.52
CA TRP A 215 -69.14 -47.75 18.57
C TRP A 215 -70.11 -47.24 19.67
N ASP A 216 -71.41 -47.21 19.33
CA ASP A 216 -72.57 -46.93 20.22
C ASP A 216 -72.54 -45.61 21.03
N LYS A 217 -71.73 -44.64 20.61
CA LYS A 217 -71.72 -43.28 21.18
C LYS A 217 -71.66 -42.22 20.08
N ALA A 218 -72.82 -41.65 19.73
CA ALA A 218 -72.91 -40.51 18.82
C ALA A 218 -72.02 -39.34 19.29
N GLY A 219 -71.18 -38.81 18.40
CA GLY A 219 -70.28 -37.68 18.68
C GLY A 219 -68.87 -38.03 19.19
N SER A 220 -68.50 -39.32 19.26
CA SER A 220 -67.18 -39.75 19.78
C SER A 220 -66.01 -39.62 18.79
N TRP A 221 -66.19 -38.93 17.68
CA TRP A 221 -65.10 -38.66 16.73
C TRP A 221 -64.05 -37.76 17.39
N PRO A 222 -62.74 -38.02 17.21
CA PRO A 222 -61.70 -37.17 17.74
C PRO A 222 -61.79 -35.78 17.09
N ASN A 223 -62.42 -34.84 17.80
CA ASN A 223 -62.53 -33.44 17.40
C ASN A 223 -61.50 -32.61 18.17
N THR A 224 -60.22 -32.96 17.99
CA THR A 224 -59.11 -32.24 18.61
C THR A 224 -58.36 -31.44 17.53
N PRO A 225 -58.34 -30.10 17.59
CA PRO A 225 -57.62 -29.27 16.62
C PRO A 225 -56.17 -29.73 16.45
N GLY A 226 -55.73 -29.82 15.21
CA GLY A 226 -54.37 -30.24 14.89
C GLY A 226 -54.16 -31.75 14.79
N TYR A 227 -55.16 -32.58 15.05
CA TYR A 227 -55.06 -34.03 14.90
C TYR A 227 -55.70 -34.50 13.61
N VAL A 228 -55.12 -35.53 13.00
CA VAL A 228 -55.63 -36.17 11.78
C VAL A 228 -55.84 -37.66 12.03
N VAL A 229 -56.87 -38.24 11.41
CA VAL A 229 -57.09 -39.69 11.42
C VAL A 229 -55.98 -40.36 10.60
N THR A 230 -55.35 -41.38 11.19
CA THR A 230 -54.23 -42.14 10.61
C THR A 230 -54.63 -43.55 10.21
N SER A 231 -55.62 -44.15 10.89
CA SER A 231 -56.24 -45.40 10.48
C SER A 231 -57.63 -45.56 11.10
N VAL A 232 -58.39 -46.50 10.54
CA VAL A 232 -59.70 -46.93 11.04
C VAL A 232 -59.66 -48.45 11.22
N TRP A 233 -60.36 -48.99 12.22
CA TRP A 233 -60.50 -50.43 12.41
C TRP A 233 -61.95 -50.82 12.66
N LYS A 234 -62.20 -52.07 12.34
CA LYS A 234 -63.45 -52.76 12.56
C LYS A 234 -63.13 -54.14 13.12
N ASP A 235 -63.93 -54.62 14.08
CA ASP A 235 -64.01 -56.03 14.42
C ASP A 235 -65.04 -56.74 13.51
N ALA A 236 -65.19 -58.06 13.66
CA ALA A 236 -66.01 -58.86 12.76
C ALA A 236 -67.53 -58.70 12.98
N GLU A 237 -67.96 -57.90 13.97
CA GLU A 237 -69.36 -57.80 14.42
C GLU A 237 -69.95 -56.44 14.01
N GLY A 238 -71.22 -56.38 13.59
CA GLY A 238 -71.94 -55.11 13.31
C GLY A 238 -71.62 -54.35 12.00
N VAL A 239 -72.31 -53.21 11.79
CA VAL A 239 -72.29 -52.38 10.56
C VAL A 239 -71.51 -51.05 10.68
N ASN A 240 -71.08 -50.66 11.89
CA ASN A 240 -70.41 -49.39 12.15
C ASN A 240 -68.88 -49.54 12.27
N ILE A 241 -68.14 -48.42 12.28
CA ILE A 241 -66.69 -48.37 12.57
C ILE A 241 -66.48 -48.47 14.09
N ASP A 242 -65.58 -49.33 14.54
CA ASP A 242 -65.37 -49.60 15.98
C ASP A 242 -64.38 -48.65 16.65
N GLY A 243 -63.43 -48.13 15.88
CA GLY A 243 -62.57 -47.05 16.36
C GLY A 243 -61.67 -46.43 15.31
N VAL A 244 -61.03 -45.33 15.71
CA VAL A 244 -60.14 -44.53 14.87
C VAL A 244 -58.87 -44.13 15.61
N ALA A 245 -57.73 -44.23 14.92
CA ALA A 245 -56.43 -43.83 15.44
C ALA A 245 -56.10 -42.51 14.82
N TYR A 246 -55.60 -41.60 15.64
CA TYR A 246 -55.35 -40.24 15.23
C TYR A 246 -54.07 -39.75 15.89
N ALA A 247 -53.36 -38.87 15.19
CA ALA A 247 -52.07 -38.33 15.63
C ALA A 247 -52.04 -36.82 15.41
N PRO A 248 -51.32 -36.06 16.25
CA PRO A 248 -51.17 -34.63 16.03
C PRO A 248 -50.28 -34.38 14.83
N LEU A 249 -50.71 -33.53 13.91
CA LEU A 249 -49.83 -32.89 12.94
C LEU A 249 -48.97 -31.88 13.71
N GLN A 250 -47.66 -32.05 13.65
CA GLN A 250 -46.70 -31.23 14.37
C GLN A 250 -45.76 -30.52 13.40
N LYS A 251 -45.36 -29.30 13.75
CA LYS A 251 -44.33 -28.51 13.07
C LYS A 251 -43.17 -28.23 14.02
N ARG A 252 -41.94 -28.28 13.54
CA ARG A 252 -40.75 -27.94 14.33
C ARG A 252 -40.36 -26.49 14.08
N LEU A 253 -40.23 -25.69 15.14
CA LEU A 253 -39.57 -24.38 15.11
C LEU A 253 -38.37 -24.45 16.05
N GLY A 254 -37.18 -24.15 15.53
CA GLY A 254 -35.92 -24.38 16.24
C GLY A 254 -35.77 -25.84 16.65
N ALA A 255 -35.56 -26.07 17.95
CA ALA A 255 -35.46 -27.41 18.54
C ALA A 255 -36.80 -27.95 19.09
N GLN A 256 -37.89 -27.19 19.00
CA GLN A 256 -39.16 -27.50 19.66
C GLN A 256 -40.23 -27.94 18.64
N TRP A 257 -41.01 -28.96 18.98
CA TRP A 257 -42.16 -29.42 18.21
C TRP A 257 -43.45 -28.81 18.75
N TYR A 258 -44.28 -28.29 17.86
CA TYR A 258 -45.57 -27.69 18.17
C TYR A 258 -46.67 -28.43 17.43
N THR A 259 -47.73 -28.85 18.14
CA THR A 259 -48.96 -29.30 17.48
C THR A 259 -49.59 -28.13 16.74
N VAL A 260 -49.90 -28.33 15.45
CA VAL A 260 -50.53 -27.33 14.61
C VAL A 260 -51.90 -27.01 15.20
N GLN A 261 -52.22 -25.74 15.39
CA GLN A 261 -53.58 -25.36 15.76
C GLN A 261 -54.47 -25.46 14.51
N GLY A 262 -55.66 -26.05 14.66
CA GLY A 262 -56.66 -25.97 13.59
C GLY A 262 -56.95 -24.51 13.27
N GLY A 263 -57.14 -24.18 11.98
CA GLY A 263 -57.52 -22.82 11.59
C GLY A 263 -58.84 -22.42 12.25
N THR A 264 -59.01 -21.13 12.55
CA THR A 264 -60.34 -20.57 12.79
C THR A 264 -61.18 -20.73 11.52
N PRO A 265 -62.42 -21.22 11.60
CA PRO A 265 -63.32 -21.31 10.46
C PRO A 265 -63.50 -20.00 9.71
#